data_AF-A0A6A6QQ22-F1
#
_entry.id   AF-A0A6A6QQ22-F1
#
_cell.length_a   1.000
_cell.length_b   1.000
_cell.length_c   1.000
_cell.angle_alpha   90.00
_cell.angle_beta   90.00
_cell.angle_gamma   90.00
#
_symmetry.space_group_name_H-M   'P 1'
#
loop_
_entity.id
_entity.type
_entity.pdbx_description
1 polymer ?
#
loop_
_entity_poly.entity_id
_entity_poly.type
_entity_poly.pdbx_seq_one_letter_code
_entity_poly.pdbx_strand_id
1 'polypeptide(L)'
;GGEETVRLNSPPDQQLGYKWQVIIPSLTPCTKTPPSPPLNSYYHHHSTSSTLSTLCSTVSLNPRAIPDPAMEPSALLALPAEVRQQILCEALNDSTPSLVFEKQITTVTPLNDICKLLRADVDELSKSWTPEPGTTKVIVKSDEGLHKLADFHRRCTERAAAEGRRWTGFKEIQIPCIRNVIGRGGLKSIPPVSREAINPLKDWDIAALPPTVKKITFDLTMPRRLLKALEKWIPVPKEPCDPPPKELERFWAILISRIGDNITCMDANLIAAGRRKRLIHQSQRDRNTGVAFASIGSFPKSQTNAVLLSTYEVLSTGGYFEYEAYSQPTRSFFTEYFKSLRGARMSYHFDMENKREALSNERAALANDRAAMARVERLVEQKNKIVRQVEKLQEKVKKIEKKMSGQK
;
A
#
# COMPACT_ATOMS: atom_id res chain seq x y z
N GLY A 1 -73.30 36.89 -16.87
CA GLY A 1 -72.26 37.82 -16.40
C GLY A 1 -70.97 37.06 -16.38
N GLY A 2 -70.02 37.43 -17.23
CA GLY A 2 -68.71 36.80 -17.33
C GLY A 2 -67.74 37.45 -16.35
N GLU A 3 -67.00 36.64 -15.59
CA GLU A 3 -65.89 37.07 -14.76
C GLU A 3 -64.59 37.01 -15.56
N GLU A 4 -64.01 38.18 -15.83
CA GLU A 4 -62.67 38.34 -16.39
C GLU A 4 -61.62 37.95 -15.35
N THR A 5 -60.81 36.95 -15.69
CA THR A 5 -59.60 36.60 -14.93
C THR A 5 -58.42 37.39 -15.50
N VAL A 6 -58.00 38.45 -14.81
CA VAL A 6 -56.81 39.24 -15.15
C VAL A 6 -55.55 38.42 -14.84
N ARG A 7 -54.86 37.94 -15.88
CA ARG A 7 -53.50 37.40 -15.77
C ARG A 7 -52.49 38.53 -15.91
N LEU A 8 -51.82 38.86 -14.80
CA LEU A 8 -50.63 39.72 -14.80
C LEU A 8 -49.43 38.91 -15.30
N ASN A 9 -48.99 39.20 -16.53
CA ASN A 9 -47.70 38.73 -17.05
C ASN A 9 -46.58 39.54 -16.37
N SER A 10 -45.75 38.87 -15.57
CA SER A 10 -44.47 39.44 -15.12
C SER A 10 -43.43 39.35 -16.24
N PRO A 11 -42.52 40.34 -16.36
CA PRO A 11 -41.49 40.32 -17.40
C PRO A 11 -40.43 39.24 -17.11
N PRO A 12 -39.74 38.71 -18.14
CA PRO A 12 -38.67 37.76 -17.96
C PRO A 12 -37.42 38.46 -17.40
N ASP A 13 -37.03 38.09 -16.17
CA ASP A 13 -35.71 38.37 -15.65
C ASP A 13 -34.66 37.66 -16.53
N GLN A 14 -34.05 38.41 -17.43
CA GLN A 14 -32.83 38.00 -18.12
C GLN A 14 -31.67 38.08 -17.13
N GLN A 15 -31.51 37.06 -16.29
CA GLN A 15 -30.23 36.81 -15.63
C GLN A 15 -29.24 36.36 -16.71
N LEU A 16 -28.38 37.29 -17.14
CA LEU A 16 -27.17 36.98 -17.90
C LEU A 16 -26.25 36.13 -17.02
N GLY A 17 -26.46 34.82 -17.05
CA GLY A 17 -25.55 33.85 -16.44
C GLY A 17 -24.24 33.83 -17.22
N TYR A 18 -23.25 34.61 -16.78
CA TYR A 18 -21.89 34.47 -17.25
C TYR A 18 -21.35 33.13 -16.75
N LYS A 19 -21.33 32.14 -17.63
CA LYS A 19 -20.69 30.85 -17.36
C LYS A 19 -19.19 31.03 -17.60
N TRP A 20 -18.44 31.24 -16.52
CA TRP A 20 -16.98 31.26 -16.57
C TRP A 20 -16.48 29.84 -16.85
N GLN A 21 -15.88 29.62 -18.02
CA GLN A 21 -15.20 28.36 -18.31
C GLN A 21 -13.77 28.49 -17.82
N VAL A 22 -13.53 28.17 -16.55
CA VAL A 22 -12.18 28.14 -15.97
C VAL A 22 -11.48 26.87 -16.46
N ILE A 23 -10.73 26.98 -17.55
CA ILE A 23 -9.82 25.91 -17.98
C ILE A 23 -8.62 25.96 -17.03
N ILE A 24 -8.57 25.07 -16.05
CA ILE A 24 -7.36 24.82 -15.26
C ILE A 24 -6.47 23.89 -16.10
N PRO A 25 -5.42 24.38 -16.78
CA PRO A 25 -4.49 23.48 -17.45
C PRO A 25 -3.90 22.52 -16.42
N SER A 26 -3.70 21.24 -16.78
CA SER A 26 -3.19 20.25 -15.84
C SER A 26 -1.85 20.73 -15.28
N LEU A 27 -1.85 21.18 -14.03
CA LEU A 27 -0.65 21.69 -13.38
C LEU A 27 0.26 20.50 -13.08
N THR A 28 1.25 20.29 -13.93
CA THR A 28 2.31 19.32 -13.68
C THR A 28 3.08 19.77 -12.44
N PRO A 29 3.18 18.97 -11.37
CA PRO A 29 3.92 19.35 -10.19
C PRO A 29 5.39 19.56 -10.56
N CYS A 30 5.89 20.77 -10.31
CA CYS A 30 7.27 21.16 -10.55
C CYS A 30 8.18 20.40 -9.58
N THR A 31 8.59 19.19 -9.95
CA THR A 31 9.51 18.34 -9.16
C THR A 31 10.95 18.61 -9.57
N LYS A 32 11.43 19.84 -9.34
CA LYS A 32 12.88 20.08 -9.33
C LYS A 32 13.46 19.52 -8.04
N THR A 33 13.78 18.23 -8.08
CA THR A 33 14.59 17.57 -7.04
C THR A 33 16.04 17.96 -7.27
N PRO A 34 16.75 18.60 -6.33
CA PRO A 34 18.17 18.90 -6.49
C PRO A 34 18.99 17.59 -6.61
N PRO A 35 20.07 17.57 -7.40
CA PRO A 35 20.94 16.41 -7.51
C PRO A 35 21.52 16.08 -6.13
N SER A 36 21.41 14.82 -5.74
CA SER A 36 22.01 14.31 -4.51
C SER A 36 23.54 14.34 -4.64
N PRO A 37 24.29 14.84 -3.65
CA PRO A 37 25.75 14.82 -3.72
C PRO A 37 26.27 13.37 -3.67
N PRO A 38 27.44 13.09 -4.27
CA PRO A 38 28.05 11.76 -4.23
C PRO A 38 28.43 11.39 -2.80
N LEU A 39 28.04 10.18 -2.39
CA LEU A 39 28.43 9.56 -1.12
C LEU A 39 29.91 9.16 -1.18
N ASN A 40 30.79 9.98 -0.61
CA ASN A 40 32.14 9.56 -0.24
C ASN A 40 32.14 9.07 1.21
N SER A 41 32.47 7.80 1.41
CA SER A 41 32.71 7.19 2.71
C SER A 41 34.15 7.43 3.15
N TYR A 42 34.37 8.19 4.22
CA TYR A 42 35.55 8.03 5.07
C TYR A 42 35.20 8.37 6.52
N TYR A 43 35.51 7.45 7.42
CA TYR A 43 35.52 7.65 8.87
C TYR A 43 36.75 8.47 9.25
N HIS A 44 36.59 9.48 10.12
CA HIS A 44 37.41 9.67 11.33
C HIS A 44 36.84 10.81 12.20
N HIS A 45 36.86 10.57 13.52
CA HIS A 45 36.51 11.53 14.58
C HIS A 45 37.55 12.65 14.71
N HIS A 46 37.11 13.90 14.95
CA HIS A 46 37.43 14.71 16.14
C HIS A 46 36.67 16.05 16.13
N SER A 47 36.24 16.49 17.31
CA SER A 47 35.61 17.78 17.60
C SER A 47 36.54 18.97 17.34
N THR A 48 35.99 20.09 16.84
CA THR A 48 35.95 21.40 17.53
C THR A 48 35.17 22.45 16.73
N SER A 49 34.62 23.39 17.48
CA SER A 49 33.91 24.61 17.09
C SER A 49 34.69 25.53 16.16
N SER A 50 34.04 26.08 15.12
CA SER A 50 34.30 27.44 14.61
C SER A 50 33.33 27.82 13.49
N THR A 51 32.51 28.83 13.76
CA THR A 51 31.86 29.72 12.79
C THR A 51 32.88 30.41 11.91
N LEU A 52 32.70 30.41 10.59
CA LEU A 52 33.19 31.44 9.68
C LEU A 52 32.38 31.44 8.37
N SER A 53 31.74 32.57 8.10
CA SER A 53 31.28 32.99 6.77
C SER A 53 32.46 33.03 5.80
N THR A 54 32.29 32.51 4.58
CA THR A 54 33.07 32.98 3.44
C THR A 54 32.24 32.91 2.17
N LEU A 55 32.14 34.06 1.53
CA LEU A 55 31.62 34.32 0.21
C LEU A 55 32.39 33.51 -0.84
N CYS A 56 31.68 32.74 -1.65
CA CYS A 56 32.18 32.28 -2.95
C CYS A 56 31.43 33.03 -4.05
N SER A 57 32.00 34.15 -4.47
CA SER A 57 31.72 34.78 -5.75
C SER A 57 32.61 34.13 -6.80
N THR A 58 32.08 33.18 -7.56
CA THR A 58 32.67 32.76 -8.84
C THR A 58 31.90 33.41 -9.97
N VAL A 59 32.56 34.41 -10.55
CA VAL A 59 32.23 35.05 -11.83
C VAL A 59 32.30 33.99 -12.92
N SER A 60 31.15 33.64 -13.50
CA SER A 60 31.06 32.89 -14.74
C SER A 60 30.56 33.85 -15.83
N LEU A 61 31.44 34.14 -16.79
CA LEU A 61 31.12 34.99 -17.93
C LEU A 61 30.21 34.23 -18.92
N ASN A 62 29.05 34.84 -19.13
CA ASN A 62 28.01 34.67 -20.14
C ASN A 62 28.32 33.82 -21.40
N PRO A 63 27.32 33.03 -21.82
CA PRO A 63 26.80 33.18 -23.18
C PRO A 63 25.27 33.36 -23.15
N ARG A 64 24.79 34.56 -23.48
CA ARG A 64 23.38 34.90 -23.76
C ARG A 64 22.38 34.35 -22.73
N ALA A 65 22.25 35.06 -21.61
CA ALA A 65 21.02 35.05 -20.84
C ALA A 65 19.88 35.51 -21.77
N ILE A 66 19.13 34.56 -22.33
CA ILE A 66 17.73 34.81 -22.66
C ILE A 66 17.15 35.32 -21.34
N PRO A 67 16.63 36.57 -21.27
CA PRO A 67 15.97 37.02 -20.06
C PRO A 67 14.92 35.96 -19.75
N ASP A 68 15.07 35.27 -18.61
CA ASP A 68 14.04 34.36 -18.11
C ASP A 68 12.75 35.16 -18.25
N PRO A 69 11.79 34.71 -19.10
CA PRO A 69 10.58 35.47 -19.36
C PRO A 69 10.02 35.79 -17.98
N ALA A 70 9.98 37.09 -17.66
CA ALA A 70 9.60 37.57 -16.34
C ALA A 70 8.39 36.75 -15.93
N MET A 71 8.56 35.93 -14.88
CA MET A 71 7.58 34.93 -14.52
C MET A 71 6.38 35.71 -14.01
N GLU A 72 5.48 36.06 -14.94
CA GLU A 72 4.33 36.89 -14.70
C GLU A 72 3.59 36.28 -13.51
N PRO A 73 3.34 37.08 -12.44
CA PRO A 73 2.67 36.56 -11.27
C PRO A 73 1.36 35.93 -11.72
N SER A 74 1.10 34.70 -11.28
CA SER A 74 -0.10 33.95 -11.65
C SER A 74 -1.32 34.86 -11.51
N ALA A 75 -2.06 35.07 -12.61
CA ALA A 75 -3.19 35.99 -12.66
C ALA A 75 -4.19 35.74 -11.51
N LEU A 76 -4.37 34.48 -11.11
CA LEU A 76 -5.21 34.09 -9.97
C LEU A 76 -4.74 34.70 -8.64
N LEU A 77 -3.43 34.75 -8.37
CA LEU A 77 -2.89 35.27 -7.11
C LEU A 77 -2.94 36.81 -7.02
N ALA A 78 -3.03 37.48 -8.17
CA ALA A 78 -3.17 38.94 -8.25
C ALA A 78 -4.60 39.42 -8.03
N LEU A 79 -5.60 38.52 -8.10
CA LEU A 79 -7.00 38.88 -7.86
C LEU A 79 -7.25 39.23 -6.38
N PRO A 80 -8.24 40.09 -6.08
CA PRO A 80 -8.73 40.30 -4.71
C PRO A 80 -9.18 38.99 -4.05
N ALA A 81 -9.11 38.92 -2.72
CA ALA A 81 -9.39 37.70 -1.97
C ALA A 81 -10.81 37.17 -2.22
N GLU A 82 -11.78 38.06 -2.34
CA GLU A 82 -13.19 37.76 -2.58
C GLU A 82 -13.37 37.03 -3.92
N VAL A 83 -12.72 37.53 -4.97
CA VAL A 83 -12.79 36.94 -6.31
C VAL A 83 -12.07 35.60 -6.34
N ARG A 84 -10.90 35.49 -5.70
CA ARG A 84 -10.20 34.20 -5.57
C ARG A 84 -11.07 33.19 -4.84
N GLN A 85 -11.67 33.57 -3.72
CA GLN A 85 -12.53 32.70 -2.93
C GLN A 85 -13.77 32.27 -3.71
N GLN A 86 -14.37 33.15 -4.52
CA GLN A 86 -15.48 32.77 -5.39
C GLN A 86 -15.05 31.71 -6.42
N ILE A 87 -13.93 31.93 -7.12
CA ILE A 87 -13.37 30.96 -8.08
C ILE A 87 -13.06 29.62 -7.40
N LEU A 88 -12.47 29.67 -6.20
CA LEU A 88 -12.15 28.47 -5.42
C LEU A 88 -13.41 27.75 -4.95
N CYS A 89 -14.47 28.46 -4.60
CA CYS A 89 -15.76 27.87 -4.23
C CYS A 89 -16.38 27.11 -5.40
N GLU A 90 -16.39 27.71 -6.60
CA GLU A 90 -16.83 27.05 -7.84
C GLU A 90 -15.96 25.81 -8.14
N ALA A 91 -14.64 25.94 -8.05
CA ALA A 91 -13.72 24.82 -8.24
C ALA A 91 -13.89 23.71 -7.20
N LEU A 92 -14.26 24.02 -5.96
CA LEU A 92 -14.55 23.04 -4.91
C LEU A 92 -15.85 22.28 -5.18
N ASN A 93 -16.84 22.91 -5.80
CA ASN A 93 -18.08 22.24 -6.17
C ASN A 93 -17.91 21.36 -7.42
N ASP A 94 -17.07 21.80 -8.37
CA ASP A 94 -16.77 21.05 -9.60
C ASP A 94 -15.76 19.92 -9.38
N SER A 95 -14.83 20.10 -8.45
CA SER A 95 -13.92 19.04 -8.03
C SER A 95 -14.66 18.04 -7.14
N THR A 96 -14.07 16.87 -6.91
CA THR A 96 -14.54 15.91 -5.89
C THR A 96 -13.72 16.13 -4.62
N PRO A 97 -14.01 17.18 -3.82
CA PRO A 97 -13.23 17.48 -2.64
C PRO A 97 -13.33 16.31 -1.67
N SER A 98 -12.23 16.08 -0.96
CA SER A 98 -12.19 15.06 0.09
C SER A 98 -12.19 15.72 1.46
N LEU A 99 -13.23 15.51 2.25
CA LEU A 99 -13.24 15.91 3.66
C LEU A 99 -12.54 14.83 4.48
N VAL A 100 -11.45 15.20 5.13
CA VAL A 100 -10.67 14.31 6.00
C VAL A 100 -10.96 14.64 7.46
N PHE A 101 -11.49 13.67 8.18
CA PHE A 101 -11.81 13.77 9.60
C PHE A 101 -10.77 13.01 10.41
N GLU A 102 -9.96 13.75 11.17
CA GLU A 102 -9.00 13.21 12.13
C GLU A 102 -9.17 13.95 13.48
N LYS A 103 -8.13 14.61 13.99
CA LYS A 103 -8.24 15.56 15.11
C LYS A 103 -8.86 16.90 14.71
N GLN A 104 -8.88 17.19 13.43
CA GLN A 104 -9.54 18.35 12.86
C GLN A 104 -10.17 17.95 11.53
N ILE A 105 -11.10 18.78 11.06
CA ILE A 105 -11.70 18.62 9.73
C ILE A 105 -10.75 19.31 8.76
N THR A 106 -10.30 18.59 7.75
CA THR A 106 -9.43 19.15 6.71
C THR A 106 -10.07 18.92 5.35
N THR A 107 -10.32 19.99 4.62
CA THR A 107 -10.75 19.91 3.22
C THR A 107 -9.52 19.68 2.37
N VAL A 108 -9.42 18.51 1.73
CA VAL A 108 -8.33 18.16 0.82
C VAL A 108 -8.77 18.43 -0.61
N THR A 109 -8.09 19.38 -1.24
CA THR A 109 -8.27 19.81 -2.62
C THR A 109 -6.89 19.97 -3.28
N PRO A 110 -6.75 19.74 -4.60
CA PRO A 110 -5.50 20.03 -5.33
C PRO A 110 -4.95 21.44 -5.10
N LEU A 111 -5.83 22.40 -4.76
CA LEU A 111 -5.49 23.80 -4.54
C LEU A 111 -4.65 24.03 -3.27
N ASN A 112 -4.75 23.17 -2.26
CA ASN A 112 -4.02 23.32 -0.99
C ASN A 112 -2.50 23.19 -1.11
N ASP A 113 -2.04 22.50 -2.15
CA ASP A 113 -0.64 22.18 -2.38
C ASP A 113 0.05 23.20 -3.30
N ILE A 114 -0.70 24.15 -3.89
CA ILE A 114 -0.15 25.12 -4.85
C ILE A 114 0.65 26.21 -4.13
N CYS A 115 0.02 26.98 -3.23
CA CYS A 115 0.69 28.04 -2.49
C CYS A 115 -0.01 28.36 -1.15
N LYS A 116 0.69 29.09 -0.28
CA LYS A 116 0.18 29.46 1.07
C LYS A 116 -1.07 30.33 1.00
N LEU A 117 -1.18 31.20 0.00
CA LEU A 117 -2.31 32.12 -0.15
C LEU A 117 -3.60 31.37 -0.47
N LEU A 118 -3.59 30.50 -1.49
CA LEU A 118 -4.76 29.69 -1.85
C LEU A 118 -5.18 28.75 -0.72
N ARG A 119 -4.22 28.23 0.05
CA ARG A 119 -4.53 27.45 1.26
C ARG A 119 -5.30 28.27 2.29
N ALA A 120 -4.86 29.50 2.57
CA ALA A 120 -5.58 30.38 3.49
C ALA A 120 -6.98 30.73 2.98
N ASP A 121 -7.14 30.95 1.67
CA ASP A 121 -8.45 31.19 1.06
C ASP A 121 -9.37 29.96 1.19
N VAL A 122 -8.85 28.74 0.98
CA VAL A 122 -9.60 27.48 1.19
C VAL A 122 -9.96 27.28 2.67
N ASP A 123 -9.06 27.58 3.59
CA ASP A 123 -9.31 27.48 5.02
C ASP A 123 -10.44 28.46 5.45
N GLU A 124 -10.47 29.67 4.89
CA GLU A 124 -11.56 30.63 5.14
C GLU A 124 -12.88 30.14 4.55
N LEU A 125 -12.88 29.72 3.29
CA LEU A 125 -14.04 29.14 2.62
C LEU A 125 -14.61 27.94 3.37
N SER A 126 -13.76 27.08 3.92
CA SER A 126 -14.19 25.87 4.62
C SER A 126 -15.11 26.16 5.82
N LYS A 127 -15.04 27.36 6.38
CA LYS A 127 -15.88 27.78 7.52
C LYS A 127 -17.33 28.00 7.10
N SER A 128 -17.58 28.57 5.92
CA SER A 128 -18.90 28.92 5.39
C SER A 128 -19.42 27.93 4.34
N TRP A 129 -18.53 27.16 3.71
CA TRP A 129 -18.87 26.20 2.67
C TRP A 129 -19.74 25.06 3.21
N THR A 130 -20.79 24.71 2.46
CA THR A 130 -21.62 23.52 2.69
C THR A 130 -21.39 22.55 1.54
N PRO A 131 -20.81 21.37 1.78
CA PRO A 131 -20.53 20.43 0.70
C PRO A 131 -21.82 19.96 0.04
N GLU A 132 -21.77 19.85 -1.29
CA GLU A 132 -22.88 19.30 -2.04
C GLU A 132 -23.04 17.79 -1.72
N PRO A 133 -24.27 17.33 -1.43
CA PRO A 133 -24.48 15.94 -1.08
C PRO A 133 -24.18 14.99 -2.24
N GLY A 134 -23.36 13.97 -1.99
CA GLY A 134 -23.08 12.90 -2.94
C GLY A 134 -21.90 13.16 -3.89
N THR A 135 -21.42 14.39 -4.01
CA THR A 135 -20.18 14.71 -4.76
C THR A 135 -18.94 14.70 -3.86
N THR A 136 -19.11 15.06 -2.59
CA THR A 136 -18.01 15.16 -1.63
C THR A 136 -17.63 13.80 -1.06
N LYS A 137 -16.35 13.44 -1.20
CA LYS A 137 -15.79 12.23 -0.61
C LYS A 137 -15.49 12.45 0.86
N VAL A 138 -15.96 11.58 1.75
CA VAL A 138 -15.68 11.67 3.19
C VAL A 138 -14.71 10.59 3.62
N ILE A 139 -13.60 10.98 4.24
CA ILE A 139 -12.56 10.07 4.75
C ILE A 139 -12.43 10.28 6.26
N VAL A 140 -12.69 9.25 7.05
CA VAL A 140 -12.57 9.30 8.52
C VAL A 140 -11.34 8.48 8.94
N LYS A 141 -10.37 9.12 9.60
CA LYS A 141 -9.06 8.53 9.94
C LYS A 141 -8.91 8.15 11.42
N SER A 142 -9.82 8.59 12.28
CA SER A 142 -9.80 8.31 13.72
C SER A 142 -11.22 8.27 14.26
N ASP A 143 -11.39 7.64 15.42
CA ASP A 143 -12.63 7.65 16.19
C ASP A 143 -13.09 9.08 16.55
N GLU A 144 -12.17 9.94 16.99
CA GLU A 144 -12.45 11.38 17.18
C GLU A 144 -13.00 12.07 15.90
N GLY A 145 -12.55 11.60 14.73
CA GLY A 145 -13.04 12.07 13.44
C GLY A 145 -14.48 11.67 13.17
N LEU A 146 -14.92 10.52 13.69
CA LEU A 146 -16.29 10.03 13.61
C LEU A 146 -17.25 10.94 14.37
N HIS A 147 -16.89 11.32 15.60
CA HIS A 147 -17.67 12.28 16.39
C HIS A 147 -17.74 13.66 15.71
N LYS A 148 -16.60 14.15 15.19
CA LYS A 148 -16.57 15.41 14.41
C LYS A 148 -17.42 15.34 13.15
N LEU A 149 -17.58 14.17 12.54
CA LEU A 149 -18.46 13.98 11.39
C LEU A 149 -19.92 14.24 11.78
N ALA A 150 -20.36 13.79 12.96
CA ALA A 150 -21.70 14.06 13.48
C ALA A 150 -21.92 15.56 13.74
N ASP A 151 -20.95 16.24 14.38
CA ASP A 151 -21.02 17.68 14.61
C ASP A 151 -20.99 18.49 13.30
N PHE A 152 -20.16 18.08 12.35
CA PHE A 152 -20.12 18.69 11.03
C PHE A 152 -21.46 18.49 10.30
N HIS A 153 -22.05 17.30 10.41
CA HIS A 153 -23.37 17.01 9.85
C HIS A 153 -24.46 17.92 10.42
N ARG A 154 -24.50 18.10 11.74
CA ARG A 154 -25.44 19.02 12.38
C ARG A 154 -25.28 20.44 11.82
N ARG A 155 -24.05 20.97 11.78
CA ARG A 155 -23.76 22.32 11.25
C ARG A 155 -24.16 22.51 9.79
N CYS A 156 -23.90 21.53 8.93
CA CYS A 156 -24.32 21.59 7.53
C CYS A 156 -25.85 21.57 7.39
N THR A 157 -26.55 20.80 8.22
CA THR A 157 -28.02 20.80 8.27
C THR A 157 -28.56 22.18 8.64
N GLU A 158 -28.07 22.75 9.74
CA GLU A 158 -28.47 24.06 10.25
C GLU A 158 -28.23 25.16 9.21
N ARG A 159 -27.06 25.15 8.57
CA ARG A 159 -26.69 26.13 7.55
C ARG A 159 -27.57 26.02 6.31
N ALA A 160 -27.76 24.81 5.79
CA ALA A 160 -28.63 24.62 4.64
C ALA A 160 -30.06 25.08 4.93
N ALA A 161 -30.57 24.78 6.14
CA ALA A 161 -31.90 25.23 6.56
C ALA A 161 -32.01 26.76 6.63
N ALA A 162 -30.99 27.44 7.16
CA ALA A 162 -30.93 28.91 7.18
C ALA A 162 -30.94 29.53 5.76
N GLU A 163 -30.44 28.80 4.77
CA GLU A 163 -30.45 29.20 3.36
C GLU A 163 -31.73 28.75 2.61
N GLY A 164 -32.73 28.21 3.32
CA GLY A 164 -33.96 27.69 2.69
C GLY A 164 -33.75 26.41 1.87
N ARG A 165 -32.63 25.71 2.08
CA ARG A 165 -32.27 24.48 1.38
C ARG A 165 -32.37 23.28 2.31
N ARG A 166 -32.58 22.08 1.72
CA ARG A 166 -32.51 20.82 2.47
C ARG A 166 -31.16 20.16 2.23
N TRP A 167 -30.42 19.89 3.29
CA TRP A 167 -29.21 19.09 3.20
C TRP A 167 -29.52 17.60 3.34
N THR A 168 -29.03 16.78 2.42
CA THR A 168 -29.33 15.33 2.38
C THR A 168 -28.27 14.46 3.07
N GLY A 169 -27.22 15.09 3.62
CA GLY A 169 -26.19 14.45 4.40
C GLY A 169 -25.19 13.62 3.59
N PHE A 170 -24.33 12.91 4.32
CA PHE A 170 -23.37 11.98 3.74
C PHE A 170 -24.00 10.60 3.61
N LYS A 171 -23.94 10.01 2.41
CA LYS A 171 -24.44 8.65 2.16
C LYS A 171 -23.37 7.59 2.40
N GLU A 172 -22.13 7.91 2.05
CA GLU A 172 -21.00 7.00 2.14
C GLU A 172 -19.81 7.69 2.80
N ILE A 173 -19.14 6.96 3.70
CA ILE A 173 -17.86 7.37 4.27
C ILE A 173 -16.80 6.29 3.99
N GLN A 174 -15.55 6.72 3.92
CA GLN A 174 -14.39 5.85 3.73
C GLN A 174 -13.50 5.87 4.96
N ILE A 175 -13.05 4.71 5.41
CA ILE A 175 -12.13 4.55 6.54
C ILE A 175 -10.85 3.88 6.03
N PRO A 176 -9.71 4.60 5.96
CA PRO A 176 -8.45 3.98 5.63
C PRO A 176 -8.01 3.10 6.81
N CYS A 177 -7.90 1.81 6.54
CA CYS A 177 -7.47 0.82 7.52
C CYS A 177 -5.96 0.87 7.73
N ILE A 178 -5.20 1.14 6.66
CA ILE A 178 -3.74 1.22 6.70
C ILE A 178 -3.33 2.70 6.75
N ARG A 179 -2.65 3.08 7.84
CA ARG A 179 -2.14 4.44 8.04
C ARG A 179 -0.74 4.58 7.45
N ASN A 180 -0.37 5.80 7.10
CA ASN A 180 0.97 6.10 6.60
C ASN A 180 1.92 6.37 7.77
N VAL A 181 2.48 5.31 8.34
CA VAL A 181 3.31 5.32 9.57
C VAL A 181 4.81 5.54 9.35
N ILE A 182 5.25 5.99 8.18
CA ILE A 182 6.68 6.23 7.97
C ILE A 182 7.14 7.42 8.83
N GLY A 183 7.86 7.13 9.91
CA GLY A 183 8.54 8.13 10.73
C GLY A 183 9.71 8.79 9.99
N ARG A 184 10.26 9.87 10.58
CA ARG A 184 11.38 10.64 9.98
C ARG A 184 12.65 9.79 9.72
N GLY A 185 12.82 8.66 10.42
CA GLY A 185 13.95 7.74 10.26
C GLY A 185 13.85 6.75 9.09
N GLY A 186 12.77 6.78 8.29
CA GLY A 186 12.54 5.80 7.22
C GLY A 186 12.27 4.38 7.75
N LEU A 187 12.52 3.34 6.94
CA LEU A 187 12.22 1.95 7.35
C LEU A 187 13.17 1.39 8.41
N LYS A 188 14.38 1.96 8.53
CA LYS A 188 15.40 1.50 9.50
C LYS A 188 14.95 1.67 10.95
N SER A 189 13.90 2.46 11.17
CA SER A 189 13.27 2.67 12.45
C SER A 189 11.78 2.35 12.40
N ILE A 190 11.31 1.40 11.57
CA ILE A 190 9.94 0.88 11.75
C ILE A 190 9.99 0.16 13.10
N PRO A 191 9.47 0.77 14.18
CA PRO A 191 9.34 0.03 15.42
C PRO A 191 8.44 -1.16 15.08
N PRO A 192 8.61 -2.33 15.72
CA PRO A 192 7.77 -3.50 15.47
C PRO A 192 6.32 -3.04 15.41
N VAL A 193 5.78 -3.00 14.18
CA VAL A 193 4.62 -2.21 13.73
C VAL A 193 3.98 -1.45 14.88
N SER A 194 4.31 -0.16 15.05
CA SER A 194 3.63 0.64 16.07
C SER A 194 2.12 0.44 15.87
N ARG A 195 1.37 0.31 16.97
CA ARG A 195 -0.11 0.15 16.95
C ARG A 195 -0.81 1.15 16.02
N GLU A 196 -0.12 2.21 15.64
CA GLU A 196 -0.53 3.31 14.77
C GLU A 196 -0.55 2.97 13.28
N ALA A 197 0.02 1.84 12.83
CA ALA A 197 0.05 1.47 11.41
C ALA A 197 -1.32 1.11 10.85
N ILE A 198 -2.22 0.70 11.74
CA ILE A 198 -3.59 0.38 11.41
C ILE A 198 -4.50 1.28 12.24
N ASN A 199 -5.59 1.70 11.62
CA ASN A 199 -6.64 2.41 12.31
C ASN A 199 -7.33 1.44 13.31
N PRO A 200 -7.34 1.73 14.63
CA PRO A 200 -8.01 0.85 15.59
C PRO A 200 -9.52 0.98 15.40
N LEU A 201 -10.13 0.03 14.69
CA LEU A 201 -11.56 0.07 14.37
C LEU A 201 -12.43 -0.42 15.54
N LYS A 202 -11.81 -1.10 16.52
CA LYS A 202 -12.53 -1.69 17.66
C LYS A 202 -13.25 -0.64 18.53
N ASP A 203 -12.72 0.58 18.56
CA ASP A 203 -13.21 1.65 19.42
C ASP A 203 -14.23 2.55 18.72
N TRP A 204 -14.61 2.24 17.47
CA TRP A 204 -15.47 3.12 16.68
C TRP A 204 -16.93 2.98 17.08
N ASP A 205 -17.49 4.05 17.63
CA ASP A 205 -18.91 4.12 17.93
C ASP A 205 -19.75 4.39 16.67
N ILE A 206 -20.13 3.30 15.99
CA ILE A 206 -20.97 3.36 14.77
C ILE A 206 -22.33 4.01 15.07
N ALA A 207 -22.83 3.95 16.31
CA ALA A 207 -24.09 4.60 16.69
C ALA A 207 -23.97 6.13 16.69
N ALA A 208 -22.76 6.68 16.83
CA ALA A 208 -22.50 8.12 16.74
C ALA A 208 -22.51 8.65 15.30
N LEU A 209 -22.65 7.80 14.28
CA LEU A 209 -22.70 8.24 12.89
C LEU A 209 -23.95 9.09 12.60
N PRO A 210 -23.83 10.07 11.68
CA PRO A 210 -25.02 10.74 11.19
C PRO A 210 -26.03 9.76 10.59
N PRO A 211 -27.35 9.95 10.82
CA PRO A 211 -28.38 9.02 10.36
C PRO A 211 -28.46 8.90 8.83
N THR A 212 -27.87 9.84 8.10
CA THR A 212 -27.80 9.81 6.64
C THR A 212 -26.74 8.85 6.11
N VAL A 213 -25.73 8.49 6.91
CA VAL A 213 -24.67 7.56 6.50
C VAL A 213 -25.31 6.18 6.32
N LYS A 214 -25.29 5.68 5.09
CA LYS A 214 -25.83 4.37 4.72
C LYS A 214 -24.75 3.37 4.35
N LYS A 215 -23.51 3.82 4.14
CA LYS A 215 -22.40 2.95 3.75
C LYS A 215 -21.08 3.37 4.38
N ILE A 216 -20.32 2.42 4.89
CA ILE A 216 -18.95 2.57 5.36
C ILE A 216 -18.06 1.69 4.48
N THR A 217 -17.07 2.31 3.85
CA THR A 217 -16.11 1.62 3.00
C THR A 217 -14.73 1.58 3.67
N PHE A 218 -14.28 0.40 4.04
CA PHE A 218 -12.94 0.16 4.57
C PHE A 218 -11.93 0.11 3.44
N ASP A 219 -11.05 1.11 3.41
CA ASP A 219 -9.99 1.20 2.42
C ASP A 219 -8.72 0.53 2.92
N LEU A 220 -8.41 -0.60 2.30
CA LEU A 220 -7.24 -1.42 2.57
C LEU A 220 -6.11 -1.11 1.58
N THR A 221 -6.24 -0.03 0.79
CA THR A 221 -5.19 0.41 -0.11
C THR A 221 -4.00 0.88 0.70
N MET A 222 -2.84 0.29 0.42
CA MET A 222 -1.61 0.69 1.08
C MET A 222 -1.23 2.12 0.68
N PRO A 223 -0.95 3.04 1.63
CA PRO A 223 -0.54 4.40 1.31
C PRO A 223 0.71 4.40 0.43
N ARG A 224 0.71 5.22 -0.64
CA ARG A 224 1.81 5.24 -1.63
C ARG A 224 3.19 5.47 -1.03
N ARG A 225 3.28 6.29 0.02
CA ARG A 225 4.56 6.51 0.74
C ARG A 225 5.03 5.23 1.40
N LEU A 226 4.16 4.56 2.17
CA LEU A 226 4.43 3.26 2.80
C LEU A 226 4.81 2.20 1.77
N LEU A 227 4.04 2.09 0.68
CA LEU A 227 4.34 1.14 -0.39
C LEU A 227 5.73 1.37 -1.01
N LYS A 228 6.04 2.63 -1.38
CA LYS A 228 7.37 2.99 -1.91
C LYS A 228 8.50 2.68 -0.92
N ALA A 229 8.23 2.81 0.37
CA ALA A 229 9.19 2.48 1.40
C ALA A 229 9.45 0.96 1.43
N LEU A 230 8.41 0.14 1.44
CA LEU A 230 8.52 -1.32 1.41
C LEU A 230 9.21 -1.82 0.12
N GLU A 231 8.88 -1.21 -1.03
CA GLU A 231 9.50 -1.52 -2.33
C GLU A 231 10.98 -1.16 -2.40
N LYS A 232 11.44 -0.18 -1.63
CA LYS A 232 12.88 0.10 -1.49
C LYS A 232 13.59 -0.94 -0.64
N TRP A 233 12.87 -1.60 0.26
CA TRP A 233 13.44 -2.55 1.22
C TRP A 233 13.56 -3.95 0.64
N ILE A 234 12.56 -4.37 -0.13
CA ILE A 234 12.65 -5.49 -1.06
C ILE A 234 12.29 -4.96 -2.44
N PRO A 235 13.30 -4.70 -3.29
CA PRO A 235 13.04 -4.46 -4.70
C PRO A 235 12.29 -5.66 -5.25
N VAL A 236 11.28 -5.41 -6.10
CA VAL A 236 10.50 -6.47 -6.75
C VAL A 236 11.49 -7.47 -7.39
N PRO A 237 11.55 -8.72 -6.91
CA PRO A 237 12.52 -9.68 -7.41
C PRO A 237 12.32 -9.89 -8.91
N LYS A 238 13.42 -9.84 -9.67
CA LYS A 238 13.43 -10.35 -11.06
C LYS A 238 13.61 -11.88 -11.11
N GLU A 239 14.05 -12.48 -10.01
CA GLU A 239 14.44 -13.89 -9.87
C GLU A 239 13.93 -14.46 -8.54
N PRO A 240 13.91 -15.80 -8.35
CA PRO A 240 13.47 -16.42 -7.09
C PRO A 240 14.40 -16.00 -5.94
N CYS A 241 13.95 -15.00 -5.17
CA CYS A 241 14.72 -14.40 -4.08
C CYS A 241 14.76 -15.28 -2.82
N ASP A 242 15.84 -15.07 -2.07
CA ASP A 242 15.94 -15.38 -0.64
C ASP A 242 14.71 -14.88 0.14
N PRO A 243 14.42 -15.49 1.31
CA PRO A 243 13.35 -15.00 2.17
C PRO A 243 13.53 -13.50 2.49
N PRO A 244 12.42 -12.76 2.63
CA PRO A 244 12.47 -11.36 3.04
C PRO A 244 13.22 -11.19 4.37
N PRO A 245 13.78 -9.98 4.66
CA PRO A 245 14.31 -9.68 5.98
C PRO A 245 13.25 -9.91 7.07
N LYS A 246 13.66 -10.44 8.23
CA LYS A 246 12.77 -10.81 9.34
C LYS A 246 11.88 -9.66 9.81
N GLU A 247 12.37 -8.43 9.72
CA GLU A 247 11.62 -7.23 10.08
C GLU A 247 10.44 -6.99 9.14
N LEU A 248 10.61 -7.27 7.84
CA LEU A 248 9.53 -7.17 6.86
C LEU A 248 8.52 -8.30 7.06
N GLU A 249 8.98 -9.51 7.33
CA GLU A 249 8.09 -10.62 7.69
C GLU A 249 7.22 -10.27 8.90
N ARG A 250 7.85 -9.76 9.96
CA ARG A 250 7.16 -9.31 11.17
C ARG A 250 6.19 -8.17 10.86
N PHE A 251 6.55 -7.24 9.98
CA PHE A 251 5.65 -6.18 9.52
C PHE A 251 4.37 -6.77 8.89
N TRP A 252 4.51 -7.68 7.94
CA TRP A 252 3.38 -8.29 7.27
C TRP A 252 2.53 -9.15 8.21
N ALA A 253 3.17 -9.94 9.06
CA ALA A 253 2.49 -10.77 10.05
C ALA A 253 1.60 -9.91 10.98
N ILE A 254 2.14 -8.81 11.50
CA ILE A 254 1.36 -7.90 12.37
C ILE A 254 0.27 -7.20 11.57
N LEU A 255 0.57 -6.68 10.37
CA LEU A 255 -0.41 -5.99 9.54
C LEU A 255 -1.62 -6.91 9.22
N ILE A 256 -1.34 -8.14 8.78
CA ILE A 256 -2.36 -9.13 8.44
C ILE A 256 -3.19 -9.51 9.67
N SER A 257 -2.53 -9.82 10.79
CA SER A 257 -3.21 -10.13 12.06
C SER A 257 -4.14 -9.00 12.50
N ARG A 258 -3.70 -7.75 12.41
CA ARG A 258 -4.49 -6.57 12.81
C ARG A 258 -5.64 -6.26 11.86
N ILE A 259 -5.43 -6.45 10.55
CA ILE A 259 -6.53 -6.41 9.58
C ILE A 259 -7.58 -7.47 9.97
N GLY A 260 -7.13 -8.68 10.32
CA GLY A 260 -7.97 -9.75 10.83
C GLY A 260 -8.72 -9.40 12.11
N ASP A 261 -8.05 -8.84 13.11
CA ASP A 261 -8.67 -8.35 14.36
C ASP A 261 -9.79 -7.36 14.06
N ASN A 262 -9.52 -6.38 13.21
CA ASN A 262 -10.48 -5.36 12.83
C ASN A 262 -11.68 -5.97 12.10
N ILE A 263 -11.45 -6.89 11.16
CA ILE A 263 -12.53 -7.59 10.44
C ILE A 263 -13.34 -8.46 11.37
N THR A 264 -12.70 -9.19 12.28
CA THR A 264 -13.39 -10.06 13.24
C THR A 264 -14.24 -9.24 14.19
N CYS A 265 -13.76 -8.06 14.63
CA CYS A 265 -14.57 -7.16 15.45
C CYS A 265 -15.76 -6.60 14.67
N MET A 266 -15.60 -6.35 13.37
CA MET A 266 -16.73 -6.00 12.51
C MET A 266 -17.69 -7.19 12.36
N ASP A 267 -17.16 -8.39 12.14
CA ASP A 267 -17.90 -9.64 11.93
C ASP A 267 -18.71 -10.06 13.17
N ALA A 268 -18.14 -9.91 14.38
CA ALA A 268 -18.83 -10.16 15.65
C ALA A 268 -20.06 -9.24 15.84
N ASN A 269 -20.00 -8.00 15.33
CA ASN A 269 -21.13 -7.08 15.31
C ASN A 269 -22.09 -7.31 14.12
N LEU A 270 -21.80 -8.26 13.23
CA LEU A 270 -22.46 -8.45 11.93
C LEU A 270 -23.14 -9.82 11.74
N ILE A 271 -23.17 -10.69 12.75
CA ILE A 271 -23.77 -12.03 12.61
C ILE A 271 -25.30 -11.97 12.63
N ALA A 272 -25.91 -11.75 11.45
CA ALA A 272 -26.78 -12.76 10.84
C ALA A 272 -27.37 -12.34 9.47
N ALA A 273 -27.01 -13.10 8.43
CA ALA A 273 -27.76 -13.52 7.21
C ALA A 273 -26.86 -13.55 5.96
N GLY A 274 -26.99 -14.61 5.16
CA GLY A 274 -26.00 -15.06 4.18
C GLY A 274 -26.26 -14.80 2.68
N ARG A 275 -25.21 -15.13 1.92
CA ARG A 275 -25.08 -15.61 0.52
C ARG A 275 -25.78 -14.85 -0.64
N ARG A 276 -25.01 -14.08 -1.43
CA ARG A 276 -24.60 -14.34 -2.85
C ARG A 276 -23.99 -13.08 -3.54
N LYS A 277 -23.37 -13.34 -4.71
CA LYS A 277 -22.35 -12.62 -5.51
C LYS A 277 -22.66 -11.19 -6.02
N ARG A 278 -21.71 -10.26 -5.84
CA ARG A 278 -20.93 -9.51 -6.87
C ARG A 278 -19.93 -8.54 -6.19
N LEU A 279 -18.89 -8.11 -6.91
CA LEU A 279 -17.66 -7.38 -6.52
C LEU A 279 -17.86 -6.05 -5.74
N ILE A 280 -18.47 -6.18 -4.57
CA ILE A 280 -18.37 -5.36 -3.37
C ILE A 280 -18.09 -6.42 -2.31
N HIS A 281 -16.99 -6.31 -1.56
CA HIS A 281 -16.76 -7.26 -0.47
C HIS A 281 -17.84 -7.04 0.59
N GLN A 282 -18.89 -7.88 0.50
CA GLN A 282 -20.05 -7.98 1.37
C GLN A 282 -20.65 -6.67 1.87
N SER A 283 -21.73 -6.20 1.21
CA SER A 283 -22.66 -5.27 1.87
C SER A 283 -23.46 -6.00 2.93
N GLN A 284 -23.04 -5.91 4.19
CA GLN A 284 -23.87 -6.28 5.34
C GLN A 284 -24.43 -5.02 5.98
N ARG A 285 -25.73 -4.99 6.28
CA ARG A 285 -26.35 -3.90 7.03
C ARG A 285 -26.29 -4.22 8.51
N ASP A 286 -25.73 -3.31 9.31
CA ASP A 286 -25.94 -3.33 10.75
C ASP A 286 -27.45 -3.31 11.03
N ARG A 287 -27.94 -4.19 11.91
CA ARG A 287 -29.39 -4.37 12.12
C ARG A 287 -30.02 -3.20 12.85
N ASN A 288 -29.25 -2.51 13.69
CA ASN A 288 -29.72 -1.42 14.52
C ASN A 288 -29.72 -0.09 13.75
N THR A 289 -28.66 0.16 12.98
CA THR A 289 -28.43 1.43 12.27
C THR A 289 -28.76 1.35 10.77
N GLY A 290 -28.84 0.15 10.19
CA GLY A 290 -29.06 -0.08 8.77
C GLY A 290 -27.86 0.24 7.88
N VAL A 291 -26.69 0.52 8.45
CA VAL A 291 -25.47 0.95 7.73
C VAL A 291 -24.82 -0.24 7.04
N ALA A 292 -24.58 -0.11 5.73
CA ALA A 292 -23.88 -1.11 4.92
C ALA A 292 -22.36 -1.01 5.09
N PHE A 293 -21.67 -2.12 5.33
CA PHE A 293 -20.20 -2.14 5.28
C PHE A 293 -19.70 -2.62 3.92
N ALA A 294 -18.55 -2.14 3.48
CA ALA A 294 -17.87 -2.61 2.28
C ALA A 294 -16.37 -2.50 2.50
N SER A 295 -15.58 -3.22 1.72
CA SER A 295 -14.14 -2.96 1.63
C SER A 295 -13.68 -2.75 0.20
N ILE A 296 -12.62 -1.95 0.06
CA ILE A 296 -11.92 -1.67 -1.20
C ILE A 296 -10.41 -1.77 -0.98
N GLY A 297 -9.67 -1.79 -2.09
CA GLY A 297 -8.23 -1.90 -2.09
C GLY A 297 -7.77 -3.28 -2.53
N SER A 298 -6.49 -3.38 -2.83
CA SER A 298 -5.86 -4.64 -3.24
C SER A 298 -4.52 -4.78 -2.55
N PHE A 299 -4.13 -6.03 -2.30
CA PHE A 299 -2.80 -6.30 -1.80
C PHE A 299 -1.75 -5.83 -2.82
N PRO A 300 -0.68 -5.13 -2.40
CA PRO A 300 0.30 -4.62 -3.34
C PRO A 300 1.04 -5.76 -4.04
N LYS A 301 0.92 -5.84 -5.37
CA LYS A 301 1.54 -6.91 -6.17
C LYS A 301 3.06 -6.99 -5.97
N SER A 302 3.71 -5.83 -5.82
CA SER A 302 5.16 -5.72 -5.57
C SER A 302 5.63 -6.39 -4.28
N GLN A 303 4.71 -6.65 -3.35
CA GLN A 303 4.99 -7.22 -2.03
C GLN A 303 4.44 -8.64 -1.87
N THR A 304 3.74 -9.17 -2.89
CA THR A 304 3.20 -10.54 -2.87
C THR A 304 4.29 -11.55 -2.58
N ASN A 305 5.41 -11.50 -3.30
CA ASN A 305 6.50 -12.47 -3.12
C ASN A 305 7.13 -12.38 -1.73
N ALA A 306 7.33 -11.17 -1.20
CA ALA A 306 7.86 -10.99 0.14
C ALA A 306 6.98 -11.69 1.19
N VAL A 307 5.66 -11.60 1.08
CA VAL A 307 4.74 -12.30 1.98
C VAL A 307 4.77 -13.81 1.75
N LEU A 308 4.85 -14.29 0.51
CA LEU A 308 4.88 -15.73 0.22
C LEU A 308 6.15 -16.44 0.67
N LEU A 309 7.27 -15.74 0.56
CA LEU A 309 8.59 -16.22 0.95
C LEU A 309 8.83 -16.05 2.46
N SER A 310 7.92 -15.37 3.16
CA SER A 310 8.02 -15.16 4.60
C SER A 310 8.07 -16.49 5.34
N THR A 311 9.13 -16.69 6.12
CA THR A 311 9.35 -17.85 6.98
C THR A 311 8.56 -17.78 8.28
N TYR A 312 8.13 -16.57 8.67
CA TYR A 312 7.33 -16.33 9.87
C TYR A 312 6.10 -17.23 9.97
N GLU A 313 5.96 -17.92 11.11
CA GLU A 313 4.97 -18.98 11.37
C GLU A 313 3.52 -18.57 11.16
N VAL A 314 3.21 -17.28 11.24
CA VAL A 314 1.87 -16.74 10.92
C VAL A 314 1.39 -17.18 9.53
N LEU A 315 2.30 -17.56 8.63
CA LEU A 315 1.96 -18.13 7.33
C LEU A 315 2.35 -19.62 7.16
N SER A 316 3.30 -20.15 7.94
CA SER A 316 3.90 -21.48 7.75
C SER A 316 3.43 -22.55 8.74
N THR A 317 2.85 -22.21 9.90
CA THR A 317 2.14 -23.22 10.67
C THR A 317 0.86 -23.58 9.94
N GLY A 318 0.75 -24.85 9.56
CA GLY A 318 -0.54 -25.53 9.35
C GLY A 318 -1.44 -25.49 10.59
N GLY A 319 -1.05 -24.82 11.67
CA GLY A 319 -1.98 -24.12 12.54
C GLY A 319 -2.60 -22.97 11.76
N TYR A 320 -3.67 -23.29 11.03
CA TYR A 320 -4.84 -22.44 10.99
C TYR A 320 -4.72 -21.31 12.04
N PHE A 321 -4.55 -20.05 11.60
CA PHE A 321 -5.59 -19.09 11.97
C PHE A 321 -6.87 -19.91 11.87
N GLU A 322 -7.56 -20.23 12.97
CA GLU A 322 -8.79 -21.03 12.93
C GLU A 322 -9.80 -20.29 12.03
N TYR A 323 -9.64 -20.41 10.72
CA TYR A 323 -10.56 -19.95 9.71
C TYR A 323 -11.81 -20.81 9.77
N GLU A 324 -11.77 -21.95 10.45
CA GLU A 324 -12.95 -22.66 10.92
C GLU A 324 -13.75 -21.84 11.96
N ALA A 325 -13.08 -21.15 12.90
CA ALA A 325 -13.69 -20.25 13.86
C ALA A 325 -14.10 -18.90 13.24
N TYR A 326 -13.41 -18.43 12.19
CA TYR A 326 -13.86 -17.24 11.46
C TYR A 326 -15.13 -17.52 10.65
N SER A 327 -16.05 -16.55 10.66
CA SER A 327 -17.27 -16.66 9.88
C SER A 327 -16.95 -16.80 8.37
N GLN A 328 -17.89 -17.38 7.63
CA GLN A 328 -17.82 -17.48 6.17
C GLN A 328 -17.58 -16.11 5.47
N PRO A 329 -18.18 -15.00 5.94
CA PRO A 329 -17.80 -13.63 5.58
C PRO A 329 -16.30 -13.31 5.65
N THR A 330 -15.70 -13.45 6.83
CA THR A 330 -14.29 -13.15 7.06
C THR A 330 -13.40 -13.98 6.14
N ARG A 331 -13.67 -15.29 6.01
CA ARG A 331 -12.97 -16.16 5.04
C ARG A 331 -13.06 -15.66 3.59
N SER A 332 -14.25 -15.25 3.16
CA SER A 332 -14.48 -14.78 1.78
C SER A 332 -13.75 -13.46 1.52
N PHE A 333 -13.71 -12.56 2.51
CA PHE A 333 -12.93 -11.33 2.44
C PHE A 333 -11.44 -11.64 2.24
N PHE A 334 -10.85 -12.48 3.10
CA PHE A 334 -9.43 -12.79 3.03
C PHE A 334 -9.08 -13.48 1.70
N THR A 335 -9.95 -14.39 1.25
CA THR A 335 -9.78 -15.09 -0.02
C THR A 335 -9.71 -14.14 -1.22
N GLU A 336 -10.51 -13.09 -1.24
CA GLU A 336 -10.51 -12.14 -2.35
C GLU A 336 -9.44 -11.04 -2.21
N TYR A 337 -9.25 -10.45 -1.03
CA TYR A 337 -8.22 -9.43 -0.82
C TYR A 337 -6.82 -9.99 -1.08
N PHE A 338 -6.59 -11.24 -0.68
CA PHE A 338 -5.35 -11.98 -0.90
C PHE A 338 -5.42 -12.91 -2.12
N LYS A 339 -6.32 -12.67 -3.08
CA LYS A 339 -6.47 -13.55 -4.26
C LYS A 339 -5.17 -13.70 -5.06
N SER A 340 -4.45 -12.59 -5.25
CA SER A 340 -3.12 -12.60 -5.88
C SER A 340 -2.12 -13.42 -5.08
N LEU A 341 -2.17 -13.32 -3.74
CA LEU A 341 -1.35 -14.09 -2.82
C LEU A 341 -1.70 -15.57 -2.84
N ARG A 342 -2.98 -15.97 -2.91
CA ARG A 342 -3.39 -17.38 -2.98
C ARG A 342 -2.91 -18.05 -4.27
N GLY A 343 -3.14 -17.41 -5.42
CA GLY A 343 -2.67 -17.94 -6.71
C GLY A 343 -1.15 -18.07 -6.74
N ALA A 344 -0.44 -17.03 -6.29
CA ALA A 344 1.01 -17.05 -6.23
C ALA A 344 1.55 -18.01 -5.15
N ARG A 345 0.85 -18.24 -4.02
CA ARG A 345 1.21 -19.22 -2.99
C ARG A 345 1.13 -20.65 -3.52
N MET A 346 0.02 -20.99 -4.18
CA MET A 346 -0.17 -22.30 -4.79
C MET A 346 0.90 -22.57 -5.85
N SER A 347 1.15 -21.60 -6.73
CA SER A 347 2.23 -21.68 -7.72
C SER A 347 3.60 -21.84 -7.04
N TYR A 348 3.88 -21.06 -6.00
CA TYR A 348 5.15 -21.11 -5.29
C TYR A 348 5.38 -22.45 -4.59
N HIS A 349 4.39 -22.99 -3.88
CA HIS A 349 4.54 -24.32 -3.24
C HIS A 349 4.76 -25.40 -4.28
N PHE A 350 4.01 -25.36 -5.38
CA PHE A 350 4.22 -26.27 -6.51
C PHE A 350 5.64 -26.16 -7.09
N ASP A 351 6.13 -24.93 -7.32
CA ASP A 351 7.48 -24.69 -7.82
C ASP A 351 8.56 -25.16 -6.82
N MET A 352 8.33 -24.99 -5.53
CA MET A 352 9.24 -25.43 -4.47
C MET A 352 9.25 -26.95 -4.30
N GLU A 353 8.10 -27.61 -4.45
CA GLU A 353 8.00 -29.08 -4.50
C GLU A 353 8.78 -29.62 -5.69
N ASN A 354 8.58 -29.06 -6.88
CA ASN A 354 9.32 -29.43 -8.10
C ASN A 354 10.84 -29.24 -7.92
N LYS A 355 11.28 -28.13 -7.30
CA LYS A 355 12.71 -27.89 -6.99
C LYS A 355 13.26 -28.89 -5.98
N ARG A 356 12.50 -29.24 -4.94
CA ARG A 356 12.91 -30.24 -3.94
C ARG A 356 13.04 -31.63 -4.58
N GLU A 357 12.12 -31.99 -5.46
CA GLU A 357 12.17 -33.23 -6.23
C GLU A 357 13.40 -33.25 -7.16
N ALA A 358 13.66 -32.16 -7.89
CA ALA A 358 14.84 -32.03 -8.74
C ALA A 358 16.16 -32.20 -7.96
N LEU A 359 16.30 -31.52 -6.81
CA LEU A 359 17.47 -31.66 -5.94
C LEU A 359 17.60 -33.07 -5.34
N SER A 360 16.48 -33.72 -5.02
CA SER A 360 16.47 -35.10 -4.55
C SER A 360 16.97 -36.05 -5.64
N ASN A 361 16.52 -35.86 -6.88
CA ASN A 361 16.93 -36.64 -8.05
C ASN A 361 18.42 -36.44 -8.36
N GLU A 362 18.91 -35.21 -8.29
CA GLU A 362 20.34 -34.90 -8.47
C GLU A 362 21.21 -35.57 -7.40
N ARG A 363 20.79 -35.53 -6.13
CA ARG A 363 21.49 -36.22 -5.03
C ARG A 363 21.49 -37.74 -5.23
N ALA A 364 20.39 -38.32 -5.70
CA ALA A 364 20.31 -39.73 -6.02
C ALA A 364 21.24 -40.12 -7.17
N ALA A 365 21.31 -39.30 -8.23
CA ALA A 365 22.25 -39.50 -9.34
C ALA A 365 23.71 -39.47 -8.87
N LEU A 366 24.09 -38.46 -8.07
CA LEU A 366 25.44 -38.37 -7.50
C LEU A 366 25.78 -39.55 -6.57
N ALA A 367 24.81 -40.07 -5.83
CA ALA A 367 25.00 -41.26 -5.00
C ALA A 367 25.24 -42.51 -5.85
N ASN A 368 24.50 -42.68 -6.95
CA ASN A 368 24.70 -43.78 -7.91
C ASN A 368 26.06 -43.70 -8.59
N ASP A 369 26.51 -42.51 -8.99
CA ASP A 369 27.83 -42.30 -9.60
C ASP A 369 28.95 -42.65 -8.63
N ARG A 370 28.83 -42.23 -7.36
CA ARG A 370 29.80 -42.61 -6.30
C ARG A 370 29.83 -44.13 -6.08
N ALA A 371 28.67 -44.78 -6.09
CA ALA A 371 28.59 -46.24 -5.96
C ALA A 371 29.22 -46.97 -7.17
N ALA A 372 29.03 -46.44 -8.39
CA ALA A 372 29.65 -46.95 -9.60
C ALA A 372 31.17 -46.82 -9.55
N MET A 373 31.69 -45.65 -9.16
CA MET A 373 33.14 -45.42 -9.00
C MET A 373 33.76 -46.36 -7.95
N ALA A 374 33.11 -46.54 -6.81
CA ALA A 374 33.57 -47.48 -5.78
C ALA A 374 33.60 -48.94 -6.29
N ARG A 375 32.67 -49.33 -7.18
CA ARG A 375 32.68 -50.65 -7.82
C ARG A 375 33.87 -50.80 -8.79
N VAL A 376 34.16 -49.77 -9.58
CA VAL A 376 35.33 -49.75 -10.47
C VAL A 376 36.62 -49.87 -9.68
N GLU A 377 36.78 -49.14 -8.58
CA GLU A 377 37.96 -49.23 -7.70
C GLU A 377 38.17 -50.65 -7.16
N ARG A 378 37.10 -51.33 -6.69
CA ARG A 378 37.19 -52.72 -6.24
C ARG A 378 37.62 -53.67 -7.35
N LEU A 379 37.13 -53.47 -8.58
CA LEU A 379 37.53 -54.29 -9.73
C LEU A 379 39.00 -54.06 -10.10
N VAL A 380 39.48 -52.82 -10.03
CA VAL A 380 40.90 -52.49 -10.22
C VAL A 380 41.76 -53.15 -9.15
N GLU A 381 41.35 -53.10 -7.88
CA GLU A 381 42.05 -53.76 -6.77
C GLU A 381 42.10 -55.29 -6.96
N GLN A 382 40.98 -55.91 -7.33
CA GLN A 382 40.91 -57.35 -7.63
C GLN A 382 41.82 -57.73 -8.80
N LYS A 383 41.81 -56.95 -9.90
CA LYS A 383 42.70 -57.16 -11.05
C LYS A 383 44.16 -57.11 -10.61
N ASN A 384 44.55 -56.11 -9.82
CA ASN A 384 45.92 -55.98 -9.31
C ASN A 384 46.33 -57.17 -8.43
N LYS A 385 45.41 -57.70 -7.61
CA LYS A 385 45.63 -58.91 -6.81
C LYS A 385 45.88 -60.15 -7.68
N ILE A 386 45.11 -60.31 -8.76
CA ILE A 386 45.28 -61.40 -9.74
C ILE A 386 46.64 -61.28 -10.45
N VAL A 387 47.01 -60.08 -10.91
CA VAL A 387 48.31 -59.83 -11.57
C VAL A 387 49.47 -60.25 -10.66
N ARG A 388 49.46 -59.85 -9.38
CA ARG A 388 50.49 -60.28 -8.40
C ARG A 388 50.52 -61.79 -8.17
N GLN A 389 49.38 -62.48 -8.24
CA GLN A 389 49.34 -63.94 -8.12
C GLN A 389 49.96 -64.61 -9.36
N VAL A 390 49.66 -64.11 -10.55
CA VAL A 390 50.24 -64.59 -11.82
C VAL A 390 51.76 -64.40 -11.82
N GLU A 391 52.26 -63.24 -11.42
CA GLU A 391 53.71 -62.97 -11.30
C GLU A 391 54.41 -63.96 -10.36
N LYS A 392 53.81 -64.23 -9.18
CA LYS A 392 54.33 -65.24 -8.23
C LYS A 392 54.35 -66.65 -8.83
N LEU A 393 53.33 -67.03 -9.59
CA LEU A 393 53.28 -68.33 -10.27
C LEU A 393 54.34 -68.42 -11.37
N GLN A 394 54.53 -67.37 -12.17
CA GLN A 394 55.59 -67.30 -13.17
C GLN A 394 56.98 -67.43 -12.55
N GLU A 395 57.22 -66.79 -11.40
CA GLU A 395 58.49 -66.91 -10.67
C GLU A 395 58.71 -68.35 -10.17
N LYS A 396 57.65 -69.02 -9.69
CA LYS A 396 57.71 -70.44 -9.30
C LYS A 396 58.02 -71.35 -10.49
N VAL A 397 57.37 -71.13 -11.64
CA VAL A 397 57.64 -71.89 -12.88
C VAL A 397 59.09 -71.73 -13.29
N LYS A 398 59.63 -70.51 -13.36
CA LYS A 398 61.05 -70.26 -13.65
C LYS A 398 62.00 -70.98 -12.69
N LYS A 399 61.67 -71.03 -11.39
CA LYS A 399 62.46 -71.78 -10.38
C LYS A 399 62.43 -73.28 -10.64
N ILE A 400 61.29 -73.84 -11.06
CA ILE A 400 61.16 -75.26 -11.42
C ILE A 400 61.96 -75.56 -12.68
N GLU A 401 61.82 -74.75 -13.73
CA GLU A 401 62.58 -74.89 -14.99
C GLU A 401 64.09 -74.89 -14.72
N LYS A 402 64.58 -73.94 -13.91
CA LYS A 402 66.00 -73.87 -13.53
C LYS A 402 66.48 -75.10 -12.76
N LYS A 403 65.62 -75.70 -11.92
CA LYS A 403 65.94 -76.97 -11.22
C LYS A 403 66.01 -78.14 -12.20
N MET A 404 65.12 -78.21 -13.18
CA MET A 404 65.13 -79.27 -14.18
C MET A 404 66.33 -79.18 -15.14
N SER A 405 66.76 -77.97 -15.52
CA SER A 405 67.93 -77.78 -16.40
C SER A 405 69.29 -78.09 -15.72
N GLY A 406 69.31 -78.26 -14.39
CA GLY A 406 70.51 -78.51 -13.60
C GLY A 406 70.76 -79.98 -13.23
N GLN A 407 69.89 -80.91 -13.64
CA GLN A 407 70.12 -82.34 -13.49
C GLN A 407 71.01 -82.83 -14.65
N LYS A 408 72.28 -83.13 -14.31
CA LYS A 408 73.24 -83.86 -15.15
C LYS A 408 72.92 -85.34 -15.19
#